data_AF-A0A2V7IMW1-F1
#
_entry.id   AF-A0A2V7IMW1-F1
#
_cell.length_a   1.000
_cell.length_b   1.000
_cell.length_c   1.000
_cell.angle_alpha   90.00
_cell.angle_beta   90.00
_cell.angle_gamma   90.00
#
_symmetry.space_group_name_H-M   'P 1'
#
loop_
_entity.id
_entity.type
_entity.pdbx_description
1 polymer ?
#
loop_
_entity_poly.entity_id
_entity_poly.type
_entity_poly.pdbx_seq_one_letter_code
_entity_poly.pdbx_strand_id
1 'polypeptide(L)'
;MILRRCTAVALHLLAVGPAAQAQADSTRAADRLGGFSEAQLDSLYGPLVYLMQAEERGVYPALSLAGKRDFLRRFWAPRDPTPGTSKNEAEETFNARIAVVNRKFRESGTSDVPGWRTDRGRIYLEYGPPDITLGRRGPGVAVPFDLWKYTRGKMRKYCFVDLTGFGNYVLVYSNDPAEPSRPDWSVLVGDEYAEDVLRF
;
A
#
# COMPACT_ATOMS: atom_id res chain seq x y z
N MET A 1 -13.45 71.43 -25.92
CA MET A 1 -12.45 70.59 -25.23
C MET A 1 -13.16 69.30 -24.82
N ILE A 2 -12.68 68.18 -25.35
CA ILE A 2 -13.36 66.87 -25.46
C ILE A 2 -13.04 66.01 -24.22
N LEU A 3 -13.85 64.95 -24.00
CA LEU A 3 -13.63 63.72 -23.19
C LEU A 3 -14.03 63.81 -21.70
N ARG A 4 -14.64 62.79 -21.07
CA ARG A 4 -15.25 61.50 -21.47
C ARG A 4 -16.02 60.98 -20.24
N ARG A 5 -17.21 60.42 -20.42
CA ARG A 5 -17.93 59.67 -19.37
C ARG A 5 -17.26 58.29 -19.22
N CYS A 6 -16.77 57.96 -18.03
CA CYS A 6 -16.31 56.61 -17.69
C CYS A 6 -17.44 55.87 -16.96
N THR A 7 -18.13 54.99 -17.69
CA THR A 7 -19.01 53.96 -17.13
C THR A 7 -18.12 52.85 -16.58
N ALA A 8 -18.03 52.74 -15.25
CA ALA A 8 -17.43 51.58 -14.60
C ALA A 8 -18.45 50.43 -14.62
N VAL A 9 -18.19 49.40 -15.43
CA VAL A 9 -18.90 48.13 -15.37
C VAL A 9 -18.41 47.41 -14.12
N ALA A 10 -19.25 47.35 -13.09
CA ALA A 10 -18.98 46.57 -11.88
C ALA A 10 -19.04 45.08 -12.23
N LEU A 11 -17.88 44.49 -12.49
CA LEU A 11 -17.70 43.05 -12.64
C LEU A 11 -18.02 42.41 -11.27
N HIS A 12 -19.24 41.89 -11.10
CA HIS A 12 -19.58 41.06 -9.96
C HIS A 12 -18.76 39.77 -10.05
N LEU A 13 -17.67 39.69 -9.28
CA LEU A 13 -17.06 38.41 -8.95
C LEU A 13 -18.07 37.63 -8.11
N LEU A 14 -18.79 36.69 -8.73
CA LEU A 14 -19.51 35.65 -8.02
C LEU A 14 -18.47 34.79 -7.29
N ALA A 15 -18.37 34.96 -5.98
CA ALA A 15 -17.60 34.06 -5.14
C ALA A 15 -18.21 32.66 -5.25
N VAL A 16 -17.46 31.72 -5.82
CA VAL A 16 -17.84 30.32 -5.87
C VAL A 16 -17.87 29.80 -4.43
N GLY A 17 -19.01 29.23 -4.01
CA GLY A 17 -19.19 28.75 -2.64
C GLY A 17 -18.30 27.54 -2.33
N PRO A 18 -17.96 27.29 -1.05
CA PRO A 18 -17.05 26.22 -0.65
C PRO A 18 -17.47 24.82 -1.12
N ALA A 19 -18.77 24.55 -1.28
CA ALA A 19 -19.27 23.29 -1.84
C ALA A 19 -19.00 23.12 -3.35
N ALA A 20 -19.04 24.21 -4.13
CA ALA A 20 -18.73 24.18 -5.55
C ALA A 20 -17.21 24.14 -5.80
N GLN A 21 -16.43 24.76 -4.92
CA GLN A 21 -14.98 24.64 -4.89
C GLN A 21 -14.56 23.20 -4.56
N ALA A 22 -15.19 22.59 -3.55
CA ALA A 22 -14.95 21.21 -3.15
C ALA A 22 -15.26 20.21 -4.27
N GLN A 23 -16.37 20.42 -4.99
CA GLN A 23 -16.74 19.62 -6.16
C GLN A 23 -15.70 19.75 -7.28
N ALA A 24 -15.25 20.98 -7.58
CA ALA A 24 -14.27 21.28 -8.61
C ALA A 24 -12.87 20.73 -8.30
N ASP A 25 -12.45 20.80 -7.03
CA ASP A 25 -11.15 20.30 -6.58
C ASP A 25 -11.11 18.76 -6.53
N SER A 26 -12.22 18.11 -6.14
CA SER A 26 -12.39 16.66 -6.35
C SER A 26 -12.33 16.30 -7.85
N THR A 27 -12.89 17.14 -8.74
CA THR A 27 -12.79 16.92 -10.19
C THR A 27 -11.35 17.06 -10.70
N ARG A 28 -10.53 17.94 -10.10
CA ARG A 28 -9.12 18.14 -10.44
C ARG A 28 -8.22 17.01 -9.94
N ALA A 29 -8.47 16.51 -8.73
CA ALA A 29 -7.86 15.28 -8.22
C ALA A 29 -8.20 14.09 -9.13
N ALA A 30 -9.43 14.05 -9.66
CA ALA A 30 -9.91 13.03 -10.58
C ALA A 30 -9.29 13.11 -11.99
N ASP A 31 -8.75 14.26 -12.40
CA ASP A 31 -8.08 14.45 -13.69
C ASP A 31 -6.69 13.80 -13.73
N ARG A 32 -6.02 13.60 -12.58
CA ARG A 32 -4.67 13.00 -12.53
C ARG A 32 -4.60 11.61 -13.19
N LEU A 33 -5.68 10.84 -13.09
CA LEU A 33 -5.77 9.49 -13.67
C LEU A 33 -6.00 9.51 -15.18
N GLY A 34 -6.40 10.65 -15.75
CA GLY A 34 -6.66 10.82 -17.18
C GLY A 34 -5.43 10.57 -18.05
N GLY A 35 -4.23 10.88 -17.54
CA GLY A 35 -2.96 10.64 -18.23
C GLY A 35 -2.35 9.25 -18.01
N PHE A 36 -2.94 8.41 -17.14
CA PHE A 36 -2.33 7.13 -16.77
C PHE A 36 -2.61 6.06 -17.82
N SER A 37 -1.58 5.27 -18.15
CA SER A 37 -1.71 4.06 -18.94
C SER A 37 -2.42 2.96 -18.13
N GLU A 38 -2.88 1.92 -18.82
CA GLU A 38 -3.51 0.77 -18.16
C GLU A 38 -2.61 0.14 -17.10
N ALA A 39 -1.32 -0.07 -17.42
CA ALA A 39 -0.35 -0.62 -16.48
C ALA A 39 -0.15 0.26 -15.23
N GLN A 40 -0.21 1.59 -15.38
CA GLN A 40 -0.14 2.50 -14.24
C GLN A 40 -1.39 2.40 -13.36
N LEU A 41 -2.58 2.28 -13.95
CA LEU A 41 -3.82 2.08 -13.20
C LEU A 41 -3.83 0.71 -12.49
N ASP A 42 -3.35 -0.34 -13.16
CA ASP A 42 -3.28 -1.69 -12.59
C ASP A 42 -2.30 -1.75 -11.40
N SER A 43 -1.21 -0.98 -11.46
CA SER A 43 -0.27 -0.80 -10.34
C SER A 43 -0.91 -0.09 -9.14
N LEU A 44 -1.82 0.86 -9.37
CA LEU A 44 -2.62 1.48 -8.30
C LEU A 44 -3.67 0.53 -7.74
N TYR A 45 -4.30 -0.28 -8.60
CA TYR A 45 -5.38 -1.17 -8.22
C TYR A 45 -4.92 -2.37 -7.38
N GLY A 46 -3.82 -3.03 -7.75
CA GLY A 46 -3.38 -4.27 -7.11
C GLY A 46 -3.31 -4.20 -5.57
N PRO A 47 -2.62 -3.20 -4.99
CA PRO A 47 -2.54 -3.04 -3.54
C PRO A 47 -3.89 -2.80 -2.84
N LEU A 48 -4.93 -2.34 -3.53
CA LEU A 48 -6.23 -2.05 -2.92
C LEU A 48 -6.90 -3.28 -2.31
N VAL A 49 -6.42 -4.50 -2.60
CA VAL A 49 -6.85 -5.73 -1.94
C VAL A 49 -6.82 -5.64 -0.40
N TYR A 50 -5.94 -4.82 0.16
CA TYR A 50 -5.83 -4.56 1.61
C TYR A 50 -6.92 -3.65 2.17
N LEU A 51 -7.67 -2.96 1.30
CA LEU A 51 -8.75 -2.03 1.67
C LEU A 51 -10.13 -2.48 1.14
N MET A 52 -10.14 -3.42 0.20
CA MET A 52 -11.34 -3.90 -0.49
C MET A 52 -12.17 -4.85 0.37
N GLN A 53 -13.47 -4.57 0.40
CA GLN A 53 -14.50 -5.54 0.81
C GLN A 53 -14.62 -6.67 -0.23
N ALA A 54 -15.25 -7.77 0.15
CA ALA A 54 -15.35 -8.95 -0.71
C ALA A 54 -16.06 -8.63 -2.03
N GLU A 55 -17.08 -7.78 -2.00
CA GLU A 55 -17.92 -7.38 -3.14
C GLU A 55 -17.20 -6.44 -4.11
N GLU A 56 -16.15 -5.73 -3.65
CA GLU A 56 -15.37 -4.81 -4.49
C GLU A 56 -14.33 -5.56 -5.35
N ARG A 57 -14.12 -6.86 -5.11
CA ARG A 57 -13.08 -7.67 -5.77
C ARG A 57 -13.56 -8.21 -7.11
N GLY A 58 -12.67 -8.22 -8.10
CA GLY A 58 -12.85 -8.95 -9.36
C GLY A 58 -13.58 -8.20 -10.48
N VAL A 59 -14.18 -7.03 -10.21
CA VAL A 59 -14.85 -6.22 -11.24
C VAL A 59 -13.83 -5.48 -12.13
N TYR A 60 -12.79 -4.92 -11.51
CA TYR A 60 -11.83 -4.03 -12.17
C TYR A 60 -11.11 -4.62 -13.40
N PRO A 61 -10.63 -5.90 -13.41
CA PRO A 61 -9.89 -6.43 -14.55
C PRO A 61 -10.69 -6.47 -15.86
N ALA A 62 -12.02 -6.52 -15.79
CA ALA A 62 -12.89 -6.57 -16.96
C ALA A 62 -13.27 -5.17 -17.51
N LEU A 63 -12.84 -4.10 -16.85
CA LEU A 63 -13.21 -2.73 -17.23
C LEU A 63 -12.34 -2.20 -18.37
N SER A 64 -12.92 -1.34 -19.19
CA SER A 64 -12.17 -0.52 -20.16
C SER A 64 -11.22 0.44 -19.45
N LEU A 65 -10.27 1.04 -20.18
CA LEU A 65 -9.35 2.03 -19.61
C LEU A 65 -10.08 3.19 -18.90
N ALA A 66 -11.16 3.70 -19.51
CA ALA A 66 -12.00 4.72 -18.88
C ALA A 66 -12.71 4.17 -17.62
N GLY A 67 -13.24 2.95 -17.70
CA GLY A 67 -13.87 2.28 -16.57
C GLY A 67 -12.92 2.04 -15.39
N LYS A 68 -11.65 1.67 -15.65
CA LYS A 68 -10.62 1.52 -14.62
C LYS A 68 -10.34 2.83 -13.89
N ARG A 69 -10.27 3.96 -14.61
CA ARG A 69 -10.14 5.30 -14.00
C ARG A 69 -11.35 5.63 -13.14
N ASP A 70 -12.55 5.39 -13.64
CA ASP A 70 -13.79 5.64 -12.89
C ASP A 70 -13.91 4.75 -11.66
N PHE A 71 -13.48 3.49 -11.75
CA PHE A 71 -13.42 2.58 -10.61
C PHE A 71 -12.53 3.17 -9.50
N LEU A 72 -11.29 3.55 -9.82
CA LEU A 72 -10.36 4.10 -8.83
C LEU A 72 -10.88 5.40 -8.20
N ARG A 73 -11.52 6.28 -8.99
CA ARG A 73 -12.19 7.48 -8.45
C ARG A 73 -13.28 7.13 -7.44
N ARG A 74 -14.16 6.20 -7.81
CA ARG A 74 -15.28 5.76 -6.96
C ARG A 74 -14.82 4.98 -5.74
N PHE A 75 -13.69 4.27 -5.85
CA PHE A 75 -13.10 3.55 -4.73
C PHE A 75 -12.63 4.51 -3.63
N TRP A 76 -11.96 5.59 -4.01
CA TRP A 76 -11.39 6.56 -3.07
C TRP A 76 -12.37 7.63 -2.59
N ALA A 77 -13.35 8.04 -3.41
CA ALA A 77 -14.32 9.08 -3.05
C ALA A 77 -15.01 8.89 -1.67
N PRO A 78 -15.56 7.71 -1.31
CA PRO A 78 -16.16 7.51 0.01
C PRO A 78 -15.13 7.37 1.15
N ARG A 79 -13.84 7.25 0.81
CA ARG A 79 -12.73 7.09 1.76
C ARG A 79 -11.96 8.41 1.97
N ASP A 80 -12.42 9.51 1.36
CA ASP A 80 -11.85 10.83 1.51
C ASP A 80 -12.23 11.45 2.86
N PRO A 81 -11.27 11.68 3.79
CA PRO A 81 -11.56 12.29 5.08
C PRO A 81 -11.85 13.79 4.97
N THR A 82 -11.39 14.46 3.91
CA THR A 82 -11.64 15.89 3.69
C THR A 82 -12.15 16.16 2.28
N PRO A 83 -13.40 15.75 1.97
CA PRO A 83 -14.01 15.97 0.67
C PRO A 83 -14.11 17.48 0.39
N GLY A 84 -13.21 17.98 -0.44
CA GLY A 84 -13.12 19.39 -0.80
C GLY A 84 -11.72 19.98 -0.78
N THR A 85 -10.71 19.22 -0.36
CA THR A 85 -9.33 19.48 -0.75
C THR A 85 -9.08 18.91 -2.16
N SER A 86 -7.97 19.32 -2.79
CA SER A 86 -7.58 18.85 -4.12
C SER A 86 -6.98 17.45 -4.12
N LYS A 87 -6.93 16.78 -2.96
CA LYS A 87 -6.27 15.50 -2.76
C LYS A 87 -7.05 14.65 -1.78
N ASN A 88 -6.97 13.34 -1.94
CA ASN A 88 -7.50 12.42 -0.94
C ASN A 88 -6.37 11.96 -0.02
N GLU A 89 -6.37 12.42 1.24
CA GLU A 89 -5.30 12.20 2.21
C GLU A 89 -5.21 10.72 2.62
N ALA A 90 -6.33 9.98 2.59
CA ALA A 90 -6.33 8.54 2.84
C ALA A 90 -5.63 7.79 1.69
N GLU A 91 -5.90 8.18 0.45
CA GLU A 91 -5.20 7.66 -0.72
C GLU A 91 -3.69 7.97 -0.66
N GLU A 92 -3.31 9.22 -0.38
CA GLU A 92 -1.90 9.61 -0.29
C GLU A 92 -1.17 8.80 0.80
N THR A 93 -1.78 8.68 1.97
CA THR A 93 -1.22 7.92 3.09
C THR A 93 -1.07 6.45 2.74
N PHE A 94 -2.07 5.85 2.10
CA PHE A 94 -2.02 4.46 1.67
C PHE A 94 -0.92 4.24 0.62
N ASN A 95 -0.89 5.06 -0.42
CA ASN A 95 0.13 4.99 -1.47
C ASN A 95 1.55 5.20 -0.92
N ALA A 96 1.73 6.05 0.09
CA ALA A 96 3.01 6.22 0.77
C ALA A 96 3.44 4.93 1.50
N ARG A 97 2.51 4.22 2.16
CA ARG A 97 2.80 2.92 2.79
C ARG A 97 3.17 1.86 1.74
N ILE A 98 2.45 1.80 0.62
CA ILE A 98 2.77 0.92 -0.50
C ILE A 98 4.17 1.22 -1.04
N ALA A 99 4.53 2.49 -1.22
CA ALA A 99 5.86 2.88 -1.69
C ALA A 99 6.98 2.46 -0.71
N VAL A 100 6.74 2.57 0.60
CA VAL A 100 7.69 2.08 1.63
C VAL A 100 7.87 0.58 1.52
N VAL A 101 6.78 -0.17 1.44
CA VAL A 101 6.81 -1.63 1.38
C VAL A 101 7.43 -2.14 0.08
N ASN A 102 7.08 -1.55 -1.07
CA ASN A 102 7.73 -1.86 -2.35
C ASN A 102 9.23 -1.56 -2.32
N ARG A 103 9.66 -0.45 -1.70
CA ARG A 103 11.08 -0.14 -1.60
C ARG A 103 11.83 -1.14 -0.71
N LYS A 104 11.23 -1.57 0.41
CA LYS A 104 11.89 -2.43 1.40
C LYS A 104 11.88 -3.91 1.04
N PHE A 105 10.80 -4.38 0.43
CA PHE A 105 10.49 -5.81 0.33
C PHE A 105 10.23 -6.26 -1.11
N ARG A 106 10.62 -5.48 -2.11
CA ARG A 106 10.62 -5.95 -3.50
C ARG A 106 11.61 -7.09 -3.65
N GLU A 107 11.15 -8.16 -4.27
CA GLU A 107 11.91 -9.38 -4.49
C GLU A 107 12.19 -9.48 -5.98
N SER A 108 13.48 -9.58 -6.32
CA SER A 108 13.96 -9.56 -7.70
C SER A 108 14.61 -10.90 -8.00
N GLY A 109 14.25 -11.53 -9.12
CA GLY A 109 14.70 -12.88 -9.48
C GLY A 109 13.98 -13.39 -10.72
N THR A 110 13.59 -14.68 -10.74
CA THR A 110 12.84 -15.31 -11.85
C THR A 110 11.48 -14.64 -12.10
N SER A 111 10.91 -13.96 -11.11
CA SER A 111 9.74 -13.11 -11.27
C SER A 111 9.93 -11.88 -10.39
N ASP A 112 9.66 -10.69 -10.94
CA ASP A 112 9.68 -9.46 -10.17
C ASP A 112 8.42 -9.39 -9.30
N VAL A 113 8.59 -9.50 -7.99
CA VAL A 113 7.47 -9.43 -7.04
C VAL A 113 7.52 -8.08 -6.33
N PRO A 114 6.54 -7.19 -6.55
CA PRO A 114 6.48 -5.93 -5.83
C PRO A 114 6.28 -6.20 -4.34
N GLY A 115 6.92 -5.39 -3.50
CA GLY A 115 6.93 -5.63 -2.05
C GLY A 115 5.54 -5.78 -1.43
N TRP A 116 4.52 -5.10 -1.92
CA TRP A 116 3.15 -5.28 -1.38
C TRP A 116 2.61 -6.69 -1.55
N ARG A 117 3.15 -7.51 -2.48
CA ARG A 117 2.74 -8.91 -2.70
C ARG A 117 3.58 -9.91 -1.91
N THR A 118 4.66 -9.50 -1.28
CA THR A 118 5.53 -10.43 -0.52
C THR A 118 4.98 -10.64 0.87
N ASP A 119 5.34 -11.76 1.51
CA ASP A 119 4.88 -12.06 2.87
C ASP A 119 5.32 -10.96 3.86
N ARG A 120 6.56 -10.50 3.75
CA ARG A 120 7.06 -9.37 4.54
C ARG A 120 6.24 -8.11 4.31
N GLY A 121 5.96 -7.76 3.06
CA GLY A 121 5.17 -6.57 2.76
C GLY A 121 3.72 -6.67 3.24
N ARG A 122 3.10 -7.84 3.09
CA ARG A 122 1.75 -8.13 3.58
C ARG A 122 1.65 -7.94 5.09
N ILE A 123 2.55 -8.56 5.86
CA ILE A 123 2.59 -8.40 7.33
C ILE A 123 2.89 -6.96 7.73
N TYR A 124 3.77 -6.25 7.01
CA TYR A 124 4.07 -4.85 7.28
C TYR A 124 2.88 -3.91 6.96
N LEU A 125 2.09 -4.19 5.92
CA LEU A 125 0.90 -3.39 5.60
C LEU A 125 -0.21 -3.58 6.63
N GLU A 126 -0.36 -4.81 7.14
CA GLU A 126 -1.34 -5.14 8.18
C GLU A 126 -0.97 -4.51 9.53
N TYR A 127 0.27 -4.71 9.99
CA TYR A 127 0.66 -4.37 11.36
C TYR A 127 1.53 -3.11 11.47
N GLY A 128 1.96 -2.55 10.34
CA GLY A 128 2.93 -1.46 10.30
C GLY A 128 4.38 -1.96 10.46
N PRO A 129 5.31 -1.07 10.84
CA PRO A 129 6.67 -1.47 11.15
C PRO A 129 6.72 -2.39 12.39
N PRO A 130 7.55 -3.45 12.38
CA PRO A 130 7.79 -4.25 13.57
C PRO A 130 8.48 -3.42 14.67
N ASP A 131 8.16 -3.71 15.93
CA ASP A 131 8.78 -3.03 17.07
C ASP A 131 10.21 -3.53 17.29
N ILE A 132 10.46 -4.82 17.04
CA ILE A 132 11.78 -5.45 17.17
C ILE A 132 12.03 -6.36 15.97
N THR A 133 13.25 -6.32 15.44
CA THR A 133 13.70 -7.18 14.33
C THR A 133 15.01 -7.86 14.66
N LEU A 134 15.15 -9.13 14.31
CA LEU A 134 16.40 -9.88 14.33
C LEU A 134 16.63 -10.49 12.95
N GLY A 135 17.73 -10.13 12.30
CA GLY A 135 18.15 -10.74 11.04
C GLY A 135 19.37 -11.62 11.24
N ARG A 136 19.33 -12.86 10.76
CA ARG A 136 20.52 -13.71 10.64
C ARG A 136 20.89 -13.83 9.17
N ARG A 137 22.04 -13.28 8.81
CA ARG A 137 22.62 -13.31 7.46
C ARG A 137 24.14 -13.39 7.58
N GLY A 138 24.82 -14.04 6.63
CA GLY A 138 26.29 -14.03 6.54
C GLY A 138 26.95 -15.40 6.68
N PRO A 139 28.29 -15.46 6.74
CA PRO A 139 29.05 -16.71 6.78
C PRO A 139 28.63 -17.59 7.96
N GLY A 140 28.39 -18.87 7.70
CA GLY A 140 27.96 -19.84 8.73
C GLY A 140 26.46 -19.86 9.03
N VAL A 141 25.66 -18.96 8.43
CA VAL A 141 24.20 -19.06 8.44
C VAL A 141 23.77 -19.86 7.21
N ALA A 142 23.22 -21.07 7.42
CA ALA A 142 22.83 -21.96 6.33
C ALA A 142 21.71 -21.34 5.46
N VAL A 143 20.72 -20.73 6.10
CA VAL A 143 19.59 -20.07 5.41
C VAL A 143 19.32 -18.71 6.06
N PRO A 144 19.38 -17.58 5.32
CA PRO A 144 19.09 -16.26 5.88
C PRO A 144 17.64 -16.14 6.33
N PHE A 145 17.42 -15.47 7.47
CA PHE A 145 16.07 -15.20 7.97
C PHE A 145 15.93 -13.84 8.64
N ASP A 146 14.70 -13.34 8.65
CA ASP A 146 14.26 -12.15 9.37
C ASP A 146 13.15 -12.54 10.36
N LEU A 147 13.33 -12.18 11.62
CA LEU A 147 12.36 -12.40 12.68
C LEU A 147 11.83 -11.05 13.16
N TRP A 148 10.52 -10.88 13.08
CA TRP A 148 9.82 -9.66 13.44
C TRP A 148 8.96 -9.89 14.67
N LYS A 149 8.93 -8.92 15.57
CA LYS A 149 8.09 -8.93 16.76
C LYS A 149 7.29 -7.64 16.85
N TYR A 150 5.99 -7.82 17.05
CA TYR A 150 5.02 -6.76 17.33
C TYR A 150 4.54 -6.94 18.77
N THR A 151 4.60 -5.87 19.54
CA THR A 151 4.31 -5.82 20.98
C THR A 151 3.03 -5.05 21.27
N ARG A 152 2.53 -4.27 20.31
CA ARG A 152 1.26 -3.54 20.43
C ARG A 152 0.07 -4.50 20.42
N GLY A 153 -0.67 -4.54 21.52
CA GLY A 153 -1.80 -5.46 21.69
C GLY A 153 -1.32 -6.88 22.00
N LYS A 154 -1.79 -7.87 21.24
CA LYS A 154 -1.29 -9.25 21.36
C LYS A 154 0.11 -9.34 20.76
N MET A 155 1.06 -9.91 21.51
CA MET A 155 2.42 -10.11 21.02
C MET A 155 2.40 -11.07 19.83
N ARG A 156 2.90 -10.61 18.69
CA ARG A 156 3.00 -11.40 17.45
C ARG A 156 4.44 -11.52 16.99
N LYS A 157 4.78 -12.68 16.46
CA LYS A 157 6.07 -13.03 15.88
C LYS A 157 5.87 -13.53 14.47
N TYR A 158 6.79 -13.17 13.59
CA TYR A 158 6.82 -13.65 12.20
C TYR A 158 8.26 -13.93 11.82
N CYS A 159 8.57 -15.17 11.43
CA CYS A 159 9.87 -15.56 10.90
C CYS A 159 9.77 -15.75 9.40
N PHE A 160 10.55 -14.99 8.65
CA PHE A 160 10.65 -15.07 7.21
C PHE A 160 11.99 -15.64 6.81
N VAL A 161 12.01 -16.61 5.89
CA VAL A 161 13.22 -17.31 5.47
C VAL A 161 13.43 -17.13 3.98
N ASP A 162 14.66 -16.80 3.58
CA ASP A 162 15.08 -16.77 2.18
C ASP A 162 15.53 -18.16 1.73
N LEU A 163 14.55 -18.98 1.34
CA LEU A 163 14.81 -20.35 0.89
C LEU A 163 15.56 -20.41 -0.46
N THR A 164 15.56 -19.32 -1.23
CA THR A 164 16.17 -19.28 -2.55
C THR A 164 17.61 -18.73 -2.51
N GLY A 165 17.96 -17.99 -1.46
CA GLY A 165 19.22 -17.26 -1.35
C GLY A 165 19.28 -16.02 -2.26
N PHE A 166 18.18 -15.67 -2.93
CA PHE A 166 18.08 -14.53 -3.84
C PHE A 166 17.26 -13.37 -3.26
N GLY A 167 16.94 -13.44 -1.97
CA GLY A 167 16.18 -12.42 -1.26
C GLY A 167 14.66 -12.64 -1.31
N ASN A 168 14.19 -13.84 -1.66
CA ASN A 168 12.76 -14.17 -1.71
C ASN A 168 12.32 -14.77 -0.38
N TYR A 169 11.87 -13.91 0.53
CA TYR A 169 11.59 -14.32 1.91
C TYR A 169 10.14 -14.78 2.05
N VAL A 170 9.95 -16.01 2.49
CA VAL A 170 8.63 -16.60 2.75
C VAL A 170 8.38 -16.69 4.25
N LEU A 171 7.13 -16.47 4.67
CA LEU A 171 6.73 -16.68 6.07
C LEU A 171 6.75 -18.18 6.39
N VAL A 172 7.58 -18.58 7.36
CA VAL A 172 7.67 -19.99 7.78
C VAL A 172 7.09 -20.22 9.17
N TYR A 173 7.21 -19.25 10.07
CA TYR A 173 6.71 -19.34 11.43
C TYR A 173 5.94 -18.09 11.83
N SER A 174 4.82 -18.29 12.52
CA SER A 174 4.10 -17.27 13.26
C SER A 174 3.36 -17.86 14.47
N ASN A 175 3.17 -17.02 15.50
CA ASN A 175 2.26 -17.30 16.61
C ASN A 175 0.88 -16.62 16.43
N ASP A 176 0.62 -16.03 15.26
CA ASP A 176 -0.68 -15.46 14.91
C ASP A 176 -1.60 -16.58 14.38
N PRO A 177 -2.77 -16.83 15.00
CA PRO A 177 -3.69 -17.86 14.54
C PRO A 177 -4.20 -17.67 13.10
N ALA A 178 -4.16 -16.44 12.58
CA ALA A 178 -4.53 -16.15 11.19
C ALA A 178 -3.42 -16.52 10.19
N GLU A 179 -2.21 -16.77 10.66
CA GLU A 179 -1.02 -17.06 9.84
C GLU A 179 -0.38 -18.38 10.28
N PRO A 180 -0.95 -19.55 9.92
CA PRO A 180 -0.43 -20.83 10.36
C PRO A 180 1.04 -21.02 9.96
N SER A 181 1.85 -21.43 10.93
CA SER A 181 3.24 -21.82 10.67
C SER A 181 3.30 -23.03 9.74
N ARG A 182 4.35 -23.13 8.93
CA ARG A 182 4.64 -24.35 8.20
C ARG A 182 5.00 -25.48 9.18
N PRO A 183 4.62 -26.73 8.93
CA PRO A 183 4.99 -27.84 9.82
C PRO A 183 6.50 -28.06 9.96
N ASP A 184 7.27 -27.71 8.93
CA ASP A 184 8.73 -27.91 8.81
C ASP A 184 9.55 -26.68 9.20
N TRP A 185 8.94 -25.65 9.80
CA TRP A 185 9.57 -24.33 9.98
C TRP A 185 10.90 -24.37 10.74
N SER A 186 11.03 -25.22 11.76
CA SER A 186 12.25 -25.30 12.59
C SER A 186 13.44 -25.82 11.79
N VAL A 187 13.19 -26.78 10.90
CA VAL A 187 14.20 -27.33 9.97
C VAL A 187 14.64 -26.26 8.97
N LEU A 188 13.69 -25.43 8.50
CA LEU A 188 13.97 -24.37 7.53
C LEU A 188 14.84 -23.24 8.10
N VAL A 189 14.68 -22.92 9.40
CA VAL A 189 15.53 -21.91 10.07
C VAL A 189 16.84 -22.48 10.59
N GLY A 190 16.95 -23.81 10.72
CA GLY A 190 18.04 -24.51 11.39
C GLY A 190 17.72 -24.73 12.88
N ASP A 191 17.92 -25.96 13.35
CA ASP A 191 17.58 -26.36 14.73
C ASP A 191 18.29 -25.49 15.77
N GLU A 192 19.50 -25.01 15.46
CA GLU A 192 20.26 -24.11 16.32
C GLU A 192 19.61 -22.73 16.50
N TYR A 193 18.76 -22.29 15.56
CA TYR A 193 18.03 -21.02 15.61
C TYR A 193 16.56 -21.19 15.96
N ALA A 194 16.03 -22.42 16.00
CA ALA A 194 14.65 -22.67 16.38
C ALA A 194 14.33 -22.13 17.79
N GLU A 195 15.26 -22.29 18.75
CA GLU A 195 15.12 -21.71 20.09
C GLU A 195 15.10 -20.18 20.06
N ASP A 196 15.97 -19.55 19.25
CA ASP A 196 16.00 -18.09 19.08
C ASP A 196 14.64 -17.59 18.60
N VAL A 197 14.05 -18.25 17.59
CA VAL A 197 12.73 -17.89 17.06
C VAL A 197 11.63 -17.96 18.13
N LEU A 198 11.62 -19.03 18.92
CA LEU A 198 10.62 -19.23 19.98
C LEU A 198 10.79 -18.26 21.14
N ARG A 199 12.03 -17.89 21.50
CA ARG A 199 12.32 -17.02 22.65
C ARG A 199 12.27 -15.52 22.35
N PHE A 200 12.43 -15.12 21.09
CA PHE A 200 12.54 -13.72 20.66
C PHE A 200 11.48 -12.74 21.20
#